data_AF-A0A538S1D9-F1
#
_entry.id   AF-A0A538S1D9-F1
#
_cell.length_a   1.000
_cell.length_b   1.000
_cell.length_c   1.000
_cell.angle_alpha   90.00
_cell.angle_beta   90.00
_cell.angle_gamma   90.00
#
_symmetry.space_group_name_H-M   'P 1'
#
loop_
_entity.id
_entity.type
_entity.pdbx_description
1 polymer ?
#
loop_
_entity_poly.entity_id
_entity_poly.type
_entity_poly.pdbx_seq_one_letter_code
_entity_poly.pdbx_strand_id
1 'polypeptide(L)'
;MFPLLSSTQYYRPQHLGHHQFVNDPELDPDLVQMATSGHRFRFPMRHGRFVWECVVKQLLFPFRLIWYIFVRARYAAIGAGKGPYEIPGEHSRLLGVLEIVFLLAMAGLMTAAAYAANPRLLVLVPAAIEVGLISFYTSLPERFFHKTIIRPVVPTHWMSLSRLTYWNLLFTILAWVNHFTGAPTGIYFFVLWMVPLGTTFSFFMILRQVVQHENANQDRIGNTRIFHVGAFFRFAVFPLGMDYHLPHHLFPMIPHYRLRRLHALLMENETYRHEASVAEGYFLHRNTQPTVLDLLACGSAEPEVVSSEW
;
A
#
# COMPACT_ATOMS: atom_id res chain seq x y z
N MET A 1 -3.14 3.01 -6.22
CA MET A 1 -1.87 3.77 -6.11
C MET A 1 -1.97 5.23 -6.57
N PHE A 2 -2.96 5.60 -7.36
CA PHE A 2 -3.45 6.96 -7.60
C PHE A 2 -4.71 6.71 -8.43
N PRO A 3 -5.83 7.42 -8.22
CA PRO A 3 -6.03 8.59 -7.35
C PRO A 3 -6.61 8.27 -5.96
N LEU A 4 -6.79 6.99 -5.60
CA LEU A 4 -7.54 6.61 -4.40
C LEU A 4 -6.80 6.86 -3.06
N LEU A 5 -5.64 6.23 -2.84
CA LEU A 5 -4.99 6.17 -1.51
C LEU A 5 -3.47 6.42 -1.48
N SER A 6 -2.86 6.77 -2.61
CA SER A 6 -1.45 7.17 -2.57
C SER A 6 -1.12 8.18 -3.66
N SER A 7 -0.01 8.88 -3.45
CA SER A 7 0.69 9.66 -4.47
C SER A 7 2.04 9.01 -4.72
N THR A 8 2.48 8.98 -5.97
CA THR A 8 3.85 8.54 -6.32
C THR A 8 4.91 9.42 -5.67
N GLN A 9 4.57 10.66 -5.32
CA GLN A 9 5.46 11.63 -4.70
C GLN A 9 5.83 11.21 -3.27
N TYR A 10 4.87 10.76 -2.47
CA TYR A 10 5.10 10.25 -1.12
C TYR A 10 5.60 8.81 -1.12
N TYR A 11 5.08 7.99 -2.05
CA TYR A 11 5.43 6.58 -2.12
C TYR A 11 6.92 6.35 -2.47
N ARG A 12 7.51 7.17 -3.35
CA ARG A 12 8.90 7.00 -3.80
C ARG A 12 9.95 7.11 -2.67
N PRO A 13 10.02 8.18 -1.88
CA PRO A 13 11.00 8.29 -0.79
C PRO A 13 10.75 7.22 0.29
N GLN A 14 9.49 6.89 0.57
CA GLN A 14 9.14 5.83 1.50
C GLN A 14 9.62 4.45 1.03
N HIS A 15 9.31 4.09 -0.21
CA HIS A 15 9.73 2.82 -0.80
C HIS A 15 11.25 2.77 -1.00
N LEU A 16 11.91 3.90 -1.30
CA LEU A 16 13.37 3.98 -1.30
C LEU A 16 13.96 3.70 0.09
N GLY A 17 13.36 4.27 1.15
CA GLY A 17 13.73 3.96 2.53
C GLY A 17 13.63 2.47 2.84
N HIS A 18 12.53 1.83 2.44
CA HIS A 18 12.36 0.39 2.59
C HIS A 18 13.45 -0.42 1.88
N HIS A 19 13.84 -0.05 0.65
CA HIS A 19 14.90 -0.75 -0.11
C HIS A 19 16.30 -0.57 0.48
N GLN A 20 16.57 0.56 1.13
CA GLN A 20 17.88 0.83 1.70
C GLN A 20 18.04 0.23 3.10
N PHE A 21 16.98 0.26 3.90
CA PHE A 21 17.00 -0.13 5.31
C PHE A 21 16.11 -1.34 5.56
N VAL A 22 16.10 -2.31 4.63
CA VAL A 22 15.26 -3.51 4.71
C VAL A 22 15.44 -4.18 6.07
N ASN A 23 14.34 -4.48 6.75
CA ASN A 23 14.32 -5.15 8.06
C ASN A 23 14.92 -4.34 9.23
N ASP A 24 15.28 -3.07 9.04
CA ASP A 24 15.69 -2.20 10.13
C ASP A 24 14.46 -1.78 10.97
N PRO A 25 14.45 -2.06 12.28
CA PRO A 25 13.27 -1.87 13.13
C PRO A 25 12.83 -0.40 13.27
N GLU A 26 13.71 0.56 13.01
CA GLU A 26 13.48 2.00 13.18
C GLU A 26 13.48 2.75 11.84
N LEU A 27 14.29 2.30 10.88
CA LEU A 27 14.49 2.98 9.61
C LEU A 27 13.65 2.40 8.46
N ASP A 28 13.20 1.14 8.53
CA ASP A 28 12.31 0.57 7.51
C ASP A 28 10.89 1.15 7.65
N PRO A 29 10.41 1.96 6.68
CA PRO A 29 9.10 2.57 6.77
C PRO A 29 7.96 1.55 6.78
N ASP A 30 8.14 0.36 6.21
CA ASP A 30 7.11 -0.67 6.22
C ASP A 30 6.97 -1.30 7.62
N LEU A 31 8.08 -1.53 8.33
CA LEU A 31 8.04 -2.01 9.73
C LEU A 31 7.41 -0.97 10.68
N VAL A 32 7.72 0.32 10.49
CA VAL A 32 7.12 1.41 11.27
C VAL A 32 5.60 1.49 11.05
N GLN A 33 5.13 1.33 9.80
CA GLN A 33 3.70 1.28 9.50
C GLN A 33 3.01 0.04 10.08
N MET A 34 3.66 -1.13 10.00
CA MET A 34 3.13 -2.35 10.61
C MET A 34 3.04 -2.21 12.13
N ALA A 35 4.04 -1.59 12.78
CA ALA A 35 3.98 -1.31 14.21
C ALA A 35 2.83 -0.35 14.55
N THR A 36 2.70 0.75 13.81
CA THR A 36 1.65 1.77 14.01
C THR A 36 0.24 1.19 13.83
N SER A 37 0.07 0.25 12.89
CA SER A 37 -1.22 -0.39 12.64
C SER A 37 -1.51 -1.60 13.54
N GLY A 38 -0.56 -2.02 14.38
CA GLY A 38 -0.70 -3.21 15.23
C GLY A 38 -0.60 -4.53 14.47
N HIS A 39 0.12 -4.54 13.34
CA HIS A 39 0.39 -5.71 12.48
C HIS A 39 1.88 -6.06 12.41
N ARG A 40 2.70 -5.51 13.31
CA ARG A 40 4.06 -6.01 13.54
C ARG A 40 3.97 -7.23 14.45
N PHE A 41 4.22 -8.40 13.88
CA PHE A 41 4.18 -9.65 14.61
C PHE A 41 5.57 -10.03 15.10
N ARG A 42 5.65 -11.08 15.93
CA ARG A 42 6.93 -11.64 16.38
C ARG A 42 7.15 -12.96 15.68
N PHE A 43 8.32 -13.12 15.09
CA PHE A 43 8.78 -14.34 14.43
C PHE A 43 10.08 -14.84 15.11
N PRO A 44 10.38 -16.16 15.03
CA PRO A 44 9.64 -17.20 14.32
C PRO A 44 8.28 -17.53 14.93
N MET A 45 7.32 -17.92 14.09
CA MET A 45 5.93 -18.15 14.47
C MET A 45 5.44 -19.52 14.00
N ARG A 46 5.04 -20.39 14.94
CA ARG A 46 4.43 -21.69 14.62
C ARG A 46 3.21 -21.55 13.70
N HIS A 47 2.98 -22.55 12.85
CA HIS A 47 1.91 -22.57 11.83
C HIS A 47 0.54 -22.18 12.39
N GLY A 48 0.10 -22.83 13.47
CA GLY A 48 -1.21 -22.54 14.09
C GLY A 48 -1.33 -21.11 14.63
N ARG A 49 -0.23 -20.54 15.16
CA ARG A 49 -0.22 -19.15 15.62
C ARG A 49 -0.25 -18.17 14.44
N PHE A 50 0.44 -18.49 13.34
CA PHE A 50 0.35 -17.69 12.11
C PHE A 50 -1.07 -17.67 11.56
N VAL A 51 -1.71 -18.83 11.43
CA VAL A 51 -3.10 -18.91 10.99
C VAL A 51 -4.02 -18.13 11.93
N TRP A 52 -3.82 -18.22 13.24
CA TRP A 52 -4.61 -17.44 14.19
C TRP A 52 -4.38 -15.93 14.05
N GLU A 53 -3.15 -15.44 14.17
CA GLU A 53 -2.83 -14.01 14.25
C GLU A 53 -2.92 -13.27 12.90
N CYS A 54 -2.46 -13.91 11.84
CA CYS A 54 -2.35 -13.30 10.51
C CYS A 54 -3.55 -13.61 9.59
N VAL A 55 -4.33 -14.66 9.89
CA VAL A 55 -5.50 -15.05 9.07
C VAL A 55 -6.80 -14.86 9.84
N VAL A 56 -7.09 -15.71 10.82
CA VAL A 56 -8.39 -15.78 11.50
C VAL A 56 -8.73 -14.48 12.23
N LYS A 57 -7.80 -13.95 13.02
CA LYS A 57 -8.01 -12.71 13.79
C LYS A 57 -8.24 -11.50 12.88
N GLN A 58 -7.66 -11.49 11.68
CA GLN A 58 -7.88 -10.41 10.72
C GLN A 58 -9.28 -10.46 10.12
N LEU A 59 -9.79 -11.67 9.86
CA LEU A 59 -11.15 -11.89 9.33
C LEU A 59 -12.23 -11.68 10.39
N LEU A 60 -11.99 -12.07 11.65
CA LEU A 60 -12.93 -11.87 12.76
C LEU A 60 -13.05 -10.40 13.19
N PHE A 61 -11.97 -9.62 13.02
CA PHE A 61 -11.89 -8.24 13.47
C PHE A 61 -11.60 -7.28 12.30
N PRO A 62 -12.56 -7.07 11.39
CA PRO A 62 -12.36 -6.28 10.17
C PRO A 62 -11.99 -4.81 10.43
N PHE A 63 -12.29 -4.28 11.62
CA PHE A 63 -11.83 -2.94 12.01
C PHE A 63 -10.30 -2.82 12.04
N ARG A 64 -9.56 -3.91 12.29
CA ARG A 64 -8.09 -3.92 12.22
C ARG A 64 -7.59 -3.74 10.79
N LEU A 65 -8.28 -4.36 9.83
CA LEU A 65 -8.01 -4.22 8.40
C LEU A 65 -8.30 -2.79 7.90
N ILE A 66 -9.39 -2.20 8.39
CA ILE A 66 -9.75 -0.82 8.11
C ILE A 66 -8.69 0.11 8.71
N TRP A 67 -8.31 -0.09 9.97
CA TRP A 67 -7.26 0.69 10.62
C TRP A 67 -5.93 0.60 9.88
N TYR A 68 -5.54 -0.59 9.43
CA TYR A 68 -4.33 -0.81 8.63
C TYR A 68 -4.31 0.06 7.38
N ILE A 69 -5.39 0.06 6.57
CA ILE A 69 -5.39 0.86 5.34
C ILE A 69 -5.44 2.36 5.63
N PHE A 70 -6.08 2.78 6.72
CA PHE A 70 -6.05 4.18 7.17
C PHE A 70 -4.64 4.62 7.55
N VAL A 71 -3.90 3.83 8.35
CA VAL A 71 -2.50 4.10 8.66
C VAL A 71 -1.69 4.19 7.38
N ARG A 72 -1.81 3.20 6.49
CA ARG A 72 -1.08 3.18 5.21
C ARG A 72 -1.39 4.40 4.33
N ALA A 73 -2.64 4.81 4.24
CA ALA A 73 -3.06 5.98 3.47
C ALA A 73 -2.48 7.28 4.05
N ARG A 74 -2.36 7.39 5.38
CA ARG A 74 -1.72 8.57 6.01
C ARG A 74 -0.26 8.74 5.58
N TYR A 75 0.50 7.64 5.53
CA TYR A 75 1.88 7.67 5.05
C TYR A 75 1.94 7.94 3.54
N ALA A 76 1.15 7.20 2.75
CA ALA A 76 1.27 7.19 1.29
C ALA A 76 0.54 8.35 0.55
N ALA A 77 -0.42 9.02 1.21
CA ALA A 77 -1.21 10.10 0.60
C ALA A 77 -0.99 11.48 1.24
N ILE A 78 -0.56 11.53 2.51
CA ILE A 78 -0.40 12.79 3.26
C ILE A 78 1.06 12.99 3.70
N GLY A 79 1.94 11.99 3.50
CA GLY A 79 3.33 12.05 3.94
C GLY A 79 3.46 12.06 5.47
N ALA A 80 2.48 11.52 6.19
CA ALA A 80 2.49 11.51 7.64
C ALA A 80 3.24 10.28 8.15
N GLY A 81 4.49 10.45 8.59
CA GLY A 81 5.20 9.41 9.34
C GLY A 81 6.73 9.49 9.26
N LYS A 82 7.37 9.02 10.33
CA LYS A 82 8.83 9.04 10.48
C LYS A 82 9.47 8.08 9.47
N GLY A 83 10.38 8.60 8.66
CA GLY A 83 11.21 7.81 7.76
C GLY A 83 12.56 8.48 7.52
N PRO A 84 13.56 7.73 7.05
CA PRO A 84 14.94 8.23 6.87
C PRO A 84 15.04 9.37 5.85
N TYR A 85 14.02 9.51 5.00
CA TYR A 85 13.95 10.51 3.93
C TYR A 85 12.85 11.55 4.14
N GLU A 86 12.28 11.64 5.34
CA GLU A 86 11.30 12.68 5.67
C GLU A 86 12.03 14.01 5.91
N ILE A 87 11.50 15.12 5.38
CA ILE A 87 12.06 16.46 5.64
C ILE A 87 11.51 16.95 7.00
N PRO A 88 12.36 17.25 8.00
CA PRO A 88 11.92 17.80 9.27
C PRO A 88 11.25 19.17 9.10
N GLY A 89 10.06 19.35 9.65
CA GLY A 89 9.33 20.62 9.62
C GLY A 89 7.84 20.47 9.97
N GLU A 90 7.19 21.58 10.35
CA GLU A 90 5.74 21.59 10.57
C GLU A 90 5.00 21.50 9.23
N HIS A 91 4.41 20.33 8.95
CA HIS A 91 3.55 20.13 7.79
C HIS A 91 2.11 20.54 8.12
N SER A 92 1.53 21.43 7.32
CA SER A 92 0.12 21.81 7.48
C SER A 92 -0.78 20.64 7.11
N ARG A 93 -1.58 20.17 8.07
CA ARG A 93 -2.61 19.14 7.84
C ARG A 93 -3.86 19.70 7.14
N LEU A 94 -3.92 21.01 6.95
CA LEU A 94 -5.09 21.71 6.43
C LEU A 94 -5.55 21.15 5.08
N LEU A 95 -4.62 20.94 4.14
CA LEU A 95 -4.98 20.41 2.82
C LEU A 95 -5.60 19.01 2.90
N GLY A 96 -5.03 18.11 3.70
CA GLY A 96 -5.61 16.78 3.89
C GLY A 96 -7.02 16.83 4.50
N VAL A 97 -7.27 17.73 5.44
CA VAL A 97 -8.61 17.95 6.02
C VAL A 97 -9.58 18.51 4.98
N LEU A 98 -9.16 19.53 4.21
CA LEU A 98 -9.97 20.11 3.15
C LEU A 98 -10.32 19.08 2.06
N GLU A 99 -9.38 18.21 1.71
CA GLU A 99 -9.63 17.11 0.77
C GLU A 99 -10.70 16.13 1.31
N ILE A 100 -10.66 15.75 2.59
CA ILE A 100 -11.67 14.87 3.19
C ILE A 100 -13.04 15.56 3.23
N VAL A 101 -13.08 16.82 3.67
CA VAL A 101 -14.33 17.62 3.69
C VAL A 101 -14.92 17.73 2.30
N PHE A 102 -14.08 18.00 1.30
CA PHE A 102 -14.48 18.03 -0.10
C PHE A 102 -15.12 16.70 -0.54
N LEU A 103 -14.48 15.56 -0.27
CA LEU A 103 -15.00 14.25 -0.69
C LEU A 103 -16.37 13.95 -0.07
N LEU A 104 -16.53 14.24 1.23
CA LEU A 104 -17.80 14.05 1.94
C LEU A 104 -18.90 14.98 1.42
N ALA A 105 -18.57 16.27 1.25
CA ALA A 105 -19.51 17.26 0.74
C ALA A 105 -19.95 16.92 -0.69
N MET A 106 -19.01 16.54 -1.55
CA MET A 106 -19.29 16.19 -2.94
C MET A 106 -20.16 14.93 -3.05
N ALA A 107 -19.85 13.88 -2.28
CA ALA A 107 -20.67 12.67 -2.23
C ALA A 107 -22.11 12.98 -1.78
N GLY A 108 -22.27 13.80 -0.73
CA GLY A 108 -23.58 14.22 -0.24
C GLY A 108 -24.36 15.07 -1.24
N LEU A 109 -23.74 16.11 -1.80
CA LEU A 109 -24.36 17.02 -2.77
C LEU A 109 -24.81 16.29 -4.03
N MET A 110 -23.96 15.40 -4.57
CA MET A 110 -24.28 14.65 -5.79
C MET A 110 -25.38 13.62 -5.55
N THR A 111 -25.36 12.97 -4.39
CA THR A 111 -26.44 12.06 -3.99
C THR A 111 -27.76 12.83 -3.90
N ALA A 112 -27.78 13.97 -3.18
CA ALA A 112 -28.97 14.80 -3.06
C ALA A 112 -29.48 15.32 -4.41
N ALA A 113 -28.59 15.78 -5.30
CA ALA A 113 -28.95 16.25 -6.62
C ALA A 113 -29.55 15.14 -7.50
N ALA A 114 -29.03 13.90 -7.40
CA ALA A 114 -29.57 12.75 -8.11
C ALA A 114 -30.99 12.40 -7.64
N TYR A 115 -31.22 12.35 -6.32
CA TYR A 115 -32.54 12.06 -5.74
C TYR A 115 -33.55 13.20 -5.93
N ALA A 116 -33.10 14.44 -6.01
CA ALA A 116 -33.95 15.58 -6.36
C ALA A 116 -34.38 15.57 -7.85
N ALA A 117 -33.88 14.61 -8.65
CA ALA A 117 -34.13 14.49 -10.07
C ALA A 117 -33.90 15.78 -10.86
N ASN A 118 -32.93 16.60 -10.42
CA ASN A 118 -32.65 17.90 -11.02
C ASN A 118 -31.36 17.85 -11.86
N PRO A 119 -31.45 17.63 -13.19
CA PRO A 119 -30.28 17.49 -14.04
C PRO A 119 -29.44 18.77 -14.12
N ARG A 120 -30.02 19.95 -13.83
CA ARG A 120 -29.25 21.20 -13.79
C ARG A 120 -28.22 21.18 -12.66
N LEU A 121 -28.60 20.66 -11.49
CA LEU A 121 -27.67 20.53 -10.36
C LEU A 121 -26.55 19.53 -10.67
N LEU A 122 -26.86 18.45 -11.37
CA LEU A 122 -25.87 17.43 -11.79
C LEU A 122 -24.84 17.95 -12.81
N VAL A 123 -25.10 19.08 -13.46
CA VAL A 123 -24.13 19.76 -14.34
C VAL A 123 -23.45 20.93 -13.63
N LEU A 124 -24.25 21.84 -13.07
CA LEU A 124 -23.76 23.14 -12.60
C LEU A 124 -22.89 23.00 -11.36
N VAL A 125 -23.26 22.11 -10.43
CA VAL A 125 -22.49 21.90 -9.19
C VAL A 125 -21.09 21.36 -9.47
N PRO A 126 -20.91 20.22 -10.18
CA PRO A 126 -19.56 19.73 -10.46
C PRO A 126 -18.75 20.68 -11.34
N ALA A 127 -19.37 21.41 -12.28
CA ALA A 127 -18.68 22.41 -13.08
C ALA A 127 -18.17 23.59 -12.24
N ALA A 128 -19.02 24.13 -11.35
CA ALA A 128 -18.63 25.21 -10.43
C ALA A 128 -17.52 24.75 -9.47
N ILE A 129 -17.64 23.53 -8.95
CA ILE A 129 -16.63 22.89 -8.11
C ILE A 129 -15.30 22.77 -8.86
N GLU A 130 -15.30 22.29 -10.12
CA GLU A 130 -14.08 22.12 -10.90
C GLU A 130 -13.36 23.46 -11.12
N VAL A 131 -14.10 24.51 -11.49
CA VAL A 131 -13.56 25.87 -11.62
C VAL A 131 -12.98 26.36 -10.29
N GLY A 132 -13.67 26.10 -9.18
CA GLY A 132 -13.21 26.42 -7.83
C GLY A 132 -11.93 25.69 -7.44
N LEU A 133 -11.84 24.39 -7.73
CA LEU A 133 -10.65 23.57 -7.50
C LEU A 133 -9.46 24.07 -8.32
N ILE A 134 -9.65 24.31 -9.62
CA ILE A 134 -8.62 24.86 -10.49
C ILE A 134 -8.12 26.18 -9.92
N SER A 135 -9.03 27.13 -9.66
CA SER A 135 -8.69 28.45 -9.14
C SER A 135 -7.96 28.39 -7.79
N PHE A 136 -8.39 27.51 -6.88
CA PHE A 136 -7.77 27.31 -5.58
C PHE A 136 -6.35 26.76 -5.72
N TYR A 137 -6.16 25.66 -6.45
CA TYR A 137 -4.85 24.99 -6.56
C TYR A 137 -3.84 25.73 -7.43
N THR A 138 -4.28 26.56 -8.40
CA THR A 138 -3.37 27.44 -9.15
C THR A 138 -2.93 28.66 -8.36
N SER A 139 -3.73 29.10 -7.37
CA SER A 139 -3.43 30.29 -6.56
C SER A 139 -2.75 29.96 -5.24
N LEU A 140 -2.73 28.69 -4.83
CA LEU A 140 -2.22 28.28 -3.54
C LEU A 140 -0.68 28.32 -3.51
N PRO A 141 -0.07 29.04 -2.54
CA PRO A 141 1.39 29.09 -2.42
C PRO A 141 2.03 27.71 -2.18
N GLU A 142 3.22 27.47 -2.75
CA GLU A 142 3.91 26.18 -2.65
C GLU A 142 4.18 25.71 -1.21
N ARG A 143 4.26 26.63 -0.24
CA ARG A 143 4.49 26.32 1.18
C ARG A 143 3.41 25.44 1.83
N PHE A 144 2.21 25.39 1.24
CA PHE A 144 1.13 24.56 1.76
C PHE A 144 1.22 23.10 1.31
N PHE A 145 2.04 22.82 0.29
CA PHE A 145 2.24 21.47 -0.19
C PHE A 145 3.44 20.83 0.51
N HIS A 146 3.31 19.54 0.80
CA HIS A 146 4.41 18.78 1.38
C HIS A 146 5.59 18.71 0.41
N LYS A 147 6.78 18.89 0.94
CA LYS A 147 8.04 18.83 0.20
C LYS A 147 8.69 17.48 0.43
N THR A 148 9.10 16.83 -0.65
CA THR A 148 9.81 15.55 -0.61
C THR A 148 11.26 15.75 -1.07
N ILE A 149 12.19 14.93 -0.55
CA ILE A 149 13.60 14.97 -0.96
C ILE A 149 13.74 14.65 -2.46
N ILE A 150 12.92 13.73 -2.96
CA ILE A 150 12.86 13.40 -4.38
C ILE A 150 11.93 14.40 -5.06
N ARG A 151 12.45 15.12 -6.07
CA ARG A 151 11.64 16.05 -6.87
C ARG A 151 10.51 15.28 -7.58
N PRO A 152 9.25 15.71 -7.43
CA PRO A 152 8.14 15.03 -8.06
C PRO A 152 8.14 15.27 -9.58
N VAL A 153 7.75 14.25 -10.36
CA VAL A 153 7.67 14.35 -11.84
C VAL A 153 6.56 15.32 -12.26
N VAL A 154 5.42 15.23 -11.58
CA VAL A 154 4.30 16.17 -11.71
C VAL A 154 4.27 16.99 -10.42
N PRO A 155 4.13 18.33 -10.46
CA PRO A 155 4.05 19.13 -9.24
C PRO A 155 2.93 18.68 -8.29
N THR A 156 3.13 18.87 -6.98
CA THR A 156 2.21 18.43 -5.92
C THR A 156 0.81 19.03 -6.04
N HIS A 157 0.71 20.31 -6.43
CA HIS A 157 -0.58 20.97 -6.66
C HIS A 157 -1.37 20.34 -7.81
N TRP A 158 -0.72 20.03 -8.94
CA TRP A 158 -1.37 19.33 -10.06
C TRP A 158 -1.79 17.92 -9.69
N MET A 159 -1.02 17.23 -8.84
CA MET A 159 -1.37 15.89 -8.36
C MET A 159 -2.58 15.92 -7.42
N SER A 160 -2.65 16.89 -6.50
CA SER A 160 -3.82 17.10 -5.64
C SER A 160 -5.06 17.50 -6.45
N LEU A 161 -4.92 18.47 -7.37
CA LEU A 161 -6.01 18.86 -8.27
C LEU A 161 -6.52 17.65 -9.06
N SER A 162 -5.64 16.91 -9.74
CA SER A 162 -6.02 15.73 -10.52
C SER A 162 -6.75 14.67 -9.69
N ARG A 163 -6.35 14.48 -8.42
CA ARG A 163 -7.03 13.56 -7.50
C ARG A 163 -8.45 14.04 -7.21
N LEU A 164 -8.65 15.32 -6.90
CA LEU A 164 -9.97 15.86 -6.58
C LEU A 164 -10.86 15.96 -7.82
N THR A 165 -10.31 16.33 -8.98
CA THR A 165 -11.00 16.27 -10.28
C THR A 165 -11.49 14.85 -10.58
N TYR A 166 -10.66 13.82 -10.37
CA TYR A 166 -11.09 12.43 -10.54
C TYR A 166 -12.30 12.10 -9.66
N TRP A 167 -12.25 12.47 -8.37
CA TRP A 167 -13.36 12.21 -7.45
C TRP A 167 -14.61 13.01 -7.79
N ASN A 168 -14.44 14.27 -8.23
CA ASN A 168 -15.51 15.12 -8.75
C ASN A 168 -16.23 14.40 -9.91
N LEU A 169 -15.47 14.00 -10.93
CA LEU A 169 -15.99 13.28 -12.10
C LEU A 169 -16.64 11.94 -11.73
N LEU A 170 -16.01 11.15 -10.85
CA LEU A 170 -16.55 9.86 -10.42
C LEU A 170 -17.91 10.04 -9.73
N PHE A 171 -18.02 10.96 -8.77
CA PHE A 171 -19.28 11.21 -8.07
C PHE A 171 -20.35 11.78 -9.00
N THR A 172 -19.99 12.62 -9.95
CA THR A 172 -20.90 13.09 -11.01
C THR A 172 -21.40 11.94 -11.88
N ILE A 173 -20.51 11.04 -12.33
CA ILE A 173 -20.90 9.87 -13.13
C ILE A 173 -21.85 8.97 -12.33
N LEU A 174 -21.53 8.66 -11.07
CA LEU A 174 -22.39 7.85 -10.22
C LEU A 174 -23.77 8.50 -10.05
N ALA A 175 -23.84 9.81 -9.85
CA ALA A 175 -25.08 10.55 -9.71
C ALA A 175 -25.91 10.60 -11.01
N TRP A 176 -25.27 10.72 -12.18
CA TRP A 176 -25.97 10.59 -13.47
C TRP A 176 -26.54 9.19 -13.67
N VAL A 177 -25.77 8.15 -13.36
CA VAL A 177 -26.27 6.77 -13.46
C VAL A 177 -27.44 6.56 -12.48
N ASN A 178 -27.34 7.09 -11.25
CA ASN A 178 -28.45 7.07 -10.30
C ASN A 178 -29.69 7.77 -10.87
N HIS A 179 -29.52 8.97 -11.42
CA HIS A 179 -30.61 9.74 -12.02
C HIS A 179 -31.33 8.98 -13.15
N PHE A 180 -30.57 8.35 -14.06
CA PHE A 180 -31.16 7.63 -15.19
C PHE A 180 -31.76 6.27 -14.83
N THR A 181 -31.21 5.58 -13.84
CA THR A 181 -31.60 4.19 -13.52
C THR A 181 -32.49 4.08 -12.28
N GLY A 182 -32.53 5.11 -11.43
CA GLY A 182 -33.10 5.07 -10.09
C GLY A 182 -32.29 4.22 -9.10
N ALA A 183 -31.20 3.59 -9.53
CA ALA A 183 -30.42 2.69 -8.70
C ALA A 183 -29.51 3.46 -7.73
N PRO A 184 -29.32 3.00 -6.48
CA PRO A 184 -28.46 3.65 -5.49
C PRO A 184 -26.97 3.40 -5.77
N THR A 185 -26.48 3.88 -6.91
CA THR A 185 -25.11 3.67 -7.42
C THR A 185 -24.02 4.10 -6.44
N GLY A 186 -24.25 5.14 -5.63
CA GLY A 186 -23.34 5.54 -4.56
C GLY A 186 -23.17 4.45 -3.50
N ILE A 187 -24.25 3.76 -3.13
CA ILE A 187 -24.20 2.61 -2.21
C ILE A 187 -23.47 1.45 -2.87
N TYR A 188 -23.75 1.16 -4.15
CA TYR A 188 -23.05 0.10 -4.88
C TYR A 188 -21.55 0.38 -4.96
N PHE A 189 -21.15 1.61 -5.27
CA PHE A 189 -19.75 2.00 -5.26
C PHE A 189 -19.13 1.79 -3.87
N PHE A 190 -19.79 2.24 -2.81
CA PHE A 190 -19.28 2.06 -1.45
C PHE A 190 -19.10 0.58 -1.08
N VAL A 191 -20.12 -0.25 -1.32
CA VAL A 191 -20.10 -1.68 -0.98
C VAL A 191 -19.15 -2.49 -1.87
N LEU A 192 -19.02 -2.15 -3.16
CA LEU A 192 -18.21 -2.93 -4.11
C LEU A 192 -16.76 -2.44 -4.20
N TRP A 193 -16.46 -1.20 -3.81
CA TRP A 193 -15.11 -0.65 -3.89
C TRP A 193 -14.53 -0.27 -2.54
N MET A 194 -15.27 0.49 -1.70
CA MET A 194 -14.72 0.98 -0.44
C MET A 194 -14.66 -0.10 0.64
N VAL A 195 -15.69 -0.97 0.73
CA VAL A 195 -15.68 -2.08 1.68
C VAL A 195 -14.56 -3.08 1.37
N PRO A 196 -14.39 -3.61 0.13
CA PRO A 196 -13.27 -4.49 -0.20
C PRO A 196 -11.90 -3.84 -0.01
N LEU A 197 -11.80 -2.52 -0.24
CA LEU A 197 -10.56 -1.78 -0.01
C LEU A 197 -10.14 -1.79 1.47
N GLY A 198 -11.09 -1.63 2.39
CA GLY A 198 -10.84 -1.69 3.84
C GLY A 198 -10.79 -3.10 4.43
N THR A 199 -11.20 -4.12 3.68
CA THR A 199 -11.30 -5.51 4.15
C THR A 199 -10.40 -6.43 3.34
N THR A 200 -10.89 -7.01 2.25
CA THR A 200 -10.19 -8.02 1.44
C THR A 200 -8.84 -7.52 0.93
N PHE A 201 -8.77 -6.29 0.42
CA PHE A 201 -7.52 -5.71 -0.06
C PHE A 201 -6.52 -5.52 1.08
N SER A 202 -6.93 -4.90 2.20
CA SER A 202 -6.10 -4.78 3.41
C SER A 202 -5.59 -6.13 3.91
N PHE A 203 -6.45 -7.14 3.92
CA PHE A 203 -6.10 -8.49 4.35
C PHE A 203 -4.95 -9.07 3.53
N PHE A 204 -5.07 -9.06 2.20
CA PHE A 204 -4.02 -9.57 1.34
C PHE A 204 -2.74 -8.71 1.36
N MET A 205 -2.87 -7.40 1.59
CA MET A 205 -1.73 -6.50 1.74
C MET A 205 -0.92 -6.81 3.02
N ILE A 206 -1.60 -7.01 4.15
CA ILE A 206 -0.96 -7.45 5.41
C ILE A 206 -0.29 -8.80 5.20
N LEU A 207 -1.03 -9.74 4.61
CA LEU A 207 -0.53 -11.08 4.36
C LEU A 207 0.74 -11.04 3.50
N ARG A 208 0.79 -10.20 2.46
CA ARG A 208 1.99 -9.98 1.65
C ARG A 208 3.14 -9.41 2.47
N GLN A 209 2.92 -8.32 3.20
CA GLN A 209 4.00 -7.62 3.93
C GLN A 209 4.68 -8.53 4.96
N VAL A 210 3.88 -9.31 5.69
CA VAL A 210 4.38 -10.25 6.70
C VAL A 210 5.31 -11.29 6.06
N VAL A 211 4.94 -11.85 4.91
CA VAL A 211 5.71 -12.99 4.36
C VAL A 211 6.95 -12.60 3.57
N GLN A 212 7.07 -11.32 3.18
CA GLN A 212 8.16 -10.83 2.35
C GLN A 212 9.50 -10.76 3.09
N HIS A 213 9.46 -10.46 4.38
CA HIS A 213 10.62 -9.97 5.13
C HIS A 213 10.81 -10.65 6.50
N GLU A 214 9.77 -11.20 7.11
CA GLU A 214 9.87 -11.80 8.45
C GLU A 214 10.73 -13.08 8.45
N ASN A 215 11.62 -13.24 9.43
CA ASN A 215 12.71 -14.24 9.46
C ASN A 215 13.75 -14.13 8.32
N ALA A 216 13.75 -13.06 7.53
CA ALA A 216 14.86 -12.76 6.64
C ALA A 216 15.97 -12.03 7.41
N ASN A 217 17.20 -12.12 6.91
CA ASN A 217 18.34 -11.45 7.53
C ASN A 217 18.44 -9.97 7.08
N GLN A 218 19.56 -9.30 7.29
CA GLN A 218 19.78 -7.91 6.84
C GLN A 218 20.75 -7.79 5.67
N ASP A 219 21.31 -8.91 5.19
CA ASP A 219 22.24 -8.86 4.07
C ASP A 219 21.51 -8.61 2.74
N ARG A 220 22.26 -8.18 1.74
CA ARG A 220 21.69 -7.69 0.48
C ARG A 220 20.86 -8.75 -0.28
N ILE A 221 21.16 -10.03 -0.14
CA ILE A 221 20.49 -11.12 -0.87
C ILE A 221 19.50 -11.87 0.03
N GLY A 222 19.82 -12.04 1.31
CA GLY A 222 18.99 -12.77 2.26
C GLY A 222 17.92 -11.94 2.97
N ASN A 223 17.88 -10.62 2.78
CA ASN A 223 16.89 -9.73 3.43
C ASN A 223 15.45 -9.90 2.94
N THR A 224 15.27 -10.68 1.88
CA THR A 224 13.98 -11.09 1.36
C THR A 224 14.12 -12.35 0.51
N ARG A 225 13.06 -12.74 -0.21
CA ARG A 225 12.96 -14.04 -0.89
C ARG A 225 12.16 -14.00 -2.19
N ILE A 226 12.24 -15.10 -2.94
CA ILE A 226 11.40 -15.39 -4.11
C ILE A 226 10.25 -16.31 -3.70
N PHE A 227 9.09 -16.15 -4.33
CA PHE A 227 7.87 -16.90 -4.05
C PHE A 227 7.44 -17.68 -5.29
N HIS A 228 7.38 -19.00 -5.20
CA HIS A 228 6.83 -19.86 -6.22
C HIS A 228 5.53 -20.48 -5.70
N VAL A 229 4.46 -19.70 -5.85
CA VAL A 229 3.14 -20.00 -5.26
C VAL A 229 2.08 -20.31 -6.31
N GLY A 230 0.95 -20.85 -5.88
CA GLY A 230 -0.18 -21.14 -6.77
C GLY A 230 -0.82 -19.88 -7.36
N ALA A 231 -1.59 -20.07 -8.44
CA ALA A 231 -2.21 -18.97 -9.20
C ALA A 231 -3.03 -18.02 -8.31
N PHE A 232 -3.75 -18.57 -7.34
CA PHE A 232 -4.51 -17.78 -6.37
C PHE A 232 -3.64 -16.84 -5.54
N PHE A 233 -2.60 -17.35 -4.86
CA PHE A 233 -1.70 -16.52 -4.05
C PHE A 233 -0.86 -15.57 -4.89
N ARG A 234 -0.46 -15.98 -6.09
CA ARG A 234 0.23 -15.11 -7.05
C ARG A 234 -0.66 -13.93 -7.46
N PHE A 235 -1.96 -14.16 -7.65
CA PHE A 235 -2.89 -13.07 -7.96
C PHE A 235 -3.21 -12.19 -6.74
N ALA A 236 -3.55 -12.81 -5.60
CA ALA A 236 -4.09 -12.10 -4.46
C ALA A 236 -3.02 -11.49 -3.54
N VAL A 237 -1.96 -12.25 -3.24
CA VAL A 237 -0.89 -11.81 -2.31
C VAL A 237 0.24 -11.15 -3.07
N PHE A 238 0.66 -11.70 -4.21
CA PHE A 238 1.82 -11.21 -4.98
C PHE A 238 1.48 -10.68 -6.38
N PRO A 239 0.50 -9.77 -6.54
CA PRO A 239 0.12 -9.26 -7.86
C PRO A 239 1.28 -8.54 -8.53
N LEU A 240 1.26 -8.49 -9.86
CA LEU A 240 2.22 -7.71 -10.67
C LEU A 240 3.69 -8.08 -10.39
N GLY A 241 4.05 -9.37 -10.44
CA GLY A 241 5.46 -9.81 -10.37
C GLY A 241 6.11 -9.68 -8.99
N MET A 242 5.34 -9.34 -7.96
CA MET A 242 5.82 -9.24 -6.57
C MET A 242 6.22 -10.60 -5.96
N ASP A 243 5.99 -11.69 -6.69
CA ASP A 243 6.49 -13.02 -6.38
C ASP A 243 8.01 -13.13 -6.59
N TYR A 244 8.60 -12.23 -7.38
CA TYR A 244 10.04 -12.04 -7.52
C TYR A 244 10.54 -10.84 -6.69
N HIS A 245 10.23 -10.85 -5.39
CA HIS A 245 10.52 -9.73 -4.49
C HIS A 245 12.02 -9.49 -4.26
N LEU A 246 12.81 -10.55 -4.14
CA LEU A 246 14.27 -10.41 -4.04
C LEU A 246 14.91 -9.73 -5.27
N PRO A 247 14.64 -10.16 -6.52
CA PRO A 247 15.07 -9.42 -7.71
C PRO A 247 14.64 -7.95 -7.71
N HIS A 248 13.44 -7.64 -7.21
CA HIS A 248 12.95 -6.27 -7.07
C HIS A 248 13.78 -5.45 -6.07
N HIS A 249 14.16 -6.02 -4.93
CA HIS A 249 15.04 -5.37 -3.95
C HIS A 249 16.46 -5.14 -4.47
N LEU A 250 17.00 -6.10 -5.22
CA LEU A 250 18.34 -5.95 -5.80
C LEU A 250 18.38 -4.89 -6.92
N PHE A 251 17.31 -4.81 -7.72
CA PHE A 251 17.23 -3.93 -8.89
C PHE A 251 15.83 -3.28 -9.04
N PRO A 252 15.45 -2.34 -8.16
CA PRO A 252 14.09 -1.76 -8.11
C PRO A 252 13.71 -0.93 -9.33
N MET A 253 14.68 -0.60 -10.17
CA MET A 253 14.46 0.12 -11.44
C MET A 253 13.97 -0.80 -12.57
N ILE A 254 14.09 -2.12 -12.40
CA ILE A 254 13.63 -3.09 -13.40
C ILE A 254 12.12 -3.26 -13.27
N PRO A 255 11.35 -3.10 -14.37
CA PRO A 255 9.90 -3.19 -14.29
C PRO A 255 9.45 -4.62 -13.95
N HIS A 256 8.36 -4.71 -13.20
CA HIS A 256 7.87 -5.97 -12.63
C HIS A 256 7.70 -7.13 -13.63
N TYR A 257 7.27 -6.84 -14.86
CA TYR A 257 7.10 -7.85 -15.91
C TYR A 257 8.42 -8.44 -16.45
N ARG A 258 9.58 -7.88 -16.06
CA ARG A 258 10.92 -8.42 -16.38
C ARG A 258 11.60 -9.10 -15.20
N LEU A 259 11.03 -9.07 -13.99
CA LEU A 259 11.69 -9.62 -12.80
C LEU A 259 11.95 -11.14 -12.90
N ARG A 260 11.05 -11.89 -13.53
CA ARG A 260 11.29 -13.32 -13.81
C ARG A 260 12.53 -13.54 -14.70
N ARG A 261 12.71 -12.72 -15.74
CA ARG A 261 13.87 -12.81 -16.62
C ARG A 261 15.14 -12.38 -15.89
N LEU A 262 15.05 -11.34 -15.06
CA LEU A 262 16.15 -10.91 -14.20
C LEU A 262 16.56 -12.03 -13.24
N HIS A 263 15.62 -12.67 -12.56
CA HIS A 263 15.90 -13.81 -11.69
C HIS A 263 16.64 -14.94 -12.44
N ALA A 264 16.17 -15.30 -13.64
CA ALA A 264 16.84 -16.33 -14.45
C ALA A 264 18.30 -15.97 -14.79
N LEU A 265 18.58 -14.70 -15.09
CA LEU A 265 19.96 -14.22 -15.31
C LEU A 265 20.79 -14.22 -14.02
N LEU A 266 20.20 -13.83 -12.90
CA LEU A 266 20.88 -13.83 -11.60
C LEU A 266 21.26 -15.24 -11.14
N MET A 267 20.51 -16.28 -11.53
CA MET A 267 20.84 -17.68 -11.23
C MET A 267 22.15 -18.16 -11.88
N GLU A 268 22.66 -17.47 -12.89
CA GLU A 268 23.98 -17.73 -13.47
C GLU A 268 25.12 -17.35 -12.49
N ASN A 269 24.86 -16.41 -11.58
CA ASN A 269 25.80 -16.04 -10.53
C ASN A 269 25.76 -17.03 -9.35
N GLU A 270 26.94 -17.48 -8.92
CA GLU A 270 27.08 -18.47 -7.85
C GLU A 270 26.58 -17.96 -6.50
N THR A 271 27.01 -16.77 -6.08
CA THR A 271 26.59 -16.14 -4.82
C THR A 271 25.07 -16.04 -4.74
N TYR A 272 24.43 -15.49 -5.78
CA TYR A 272 22.98 -15.36 -5.81
C TYR A 272 22.27 -16.73 -5.71
N ARG A 273 22.74 -17.73 -6.45
CA ARG A 273 22.14 -19.07 -6.43
C ARG A 273 22.25 -19.76 -5.07
N HIS A 274 23.30 -19.48 -4.30
CA HIS A 274 23.52 -20.05 -2.97
C HIS A 274 22.79 -19.29 -1.85
N GLU A 275 22.73 -17.96 -1.93
CA GLU A 275 22.19 -17.11 -0.85
C GLU A 275 20.70 -16.76 -1.03
N ALA A 276 20.18 -16.79 -2.27
CA ALA A 276 18.78 -16.45 -2.52
C ALA A 276 17.82 -17.48 -1.89
N SER A 277 16.96 -16.99 -1.00
CA SER A 277 15.88 -17.81 -0.44
C SER A 277 14.71 -17.92 -1.42
N VAL A 278 14.23 -19.15 -1.65
CA VAL A 278 13.05 -19.45 -2.48
C VAL A 278 12.02 -20.20 -1.65
N ALA A 279 10.79 -19.70 -1.61
CA ALA A 279 9.65 -20.35 -0.98
C ALA A 279 8.78 -21.05 -2.03
N GLU A 280 8.56 -22.35 -1.86
CA GLU A 280 7.80 -23.19 -2.80
C GLU A 280 6.45 -23.61 -2.21
N GLY A 281 5.39 -22.93 -2.65
CA GLY A 281 4.07 -23.04 -2.04
C GLY A 281 3.86 -22.07 -0.87
N TYR A 282 2.59 -21.88 -0.51
CA TYR A 282 2.20 -20.89 0.51
C TYR A 282 1.93 -21.55 1.87
N PHE A 283 0.91 -22.43 1.92
CA PHE A 283 0.56 -23.24 3.09
C PHE A 283 0.86 -24.72 2.93
N LEU A 284 0.91 -25.18 1.68
CA LEU A 284 1.06 -26.58 1.32
C LEU A 284 2.31 -26.74 0.48
N HIS A 285 3.07 -27.78 0.78
CA HIS A 285 4.26 -28.15 0.04
C HIS A 285 3.87 -28.52 -1.40
N ARG A 286 4.64 -28.00 -2.36
CA ARG A 286 4.56 -28.41 -3.77
C ARG A 286 5.69 -29.37 -4.16
N ASN A 287 6.77 -29.34 -3.40
CA ASN A 287 7.98 -30.12 -3.56
C ASN A 287 8.67 -30.23 -2.18
N THR A 288 9.94 -30.62 -2.16
CA THR A 288 10.74 -30.76 -0.93
C THR A 288 11.28 -29.44 -0.38
N GLN A 289 11.08 -28.33 -1.10
CA GLN A 289 11.52 -27.01 -0.66
C GLN A 289 10.52 -26.43 0.34
N PRO A 290 10.96 -25.56 1.27
CA PRO A 290 10.10 -25.01 2.30
C PRO A 290 9.01 -24.11 1.69
N THR A 291 7.80 -24.18 2.26
CA THR A 291 6.75 -23.23 1.95
C THR A 291 7.02 -21.88 2.60
N VAL A 292 6.25 -20.86 2.20
CA VAL A 292 6.22 -19.58 2.90
C VAL A 292 6.02 -19.76 4.41
N LEU A 293 5.12 -20.64 4.81
CA LEU A 293 4.80 -20.84 6.23
C LEU A 293 5.96 -21.49 6.99
N ASP A 294 6.66 -22.44 6.38
CA ASP A 294 7.80 -23.12 7.02
C ASP A 294 8.95 -22.14 7.28
N LEU A 295 9.23 -21.25 6.32
CA LEU A 295 10.24 -20.19 6.47
C LEU A 295 9.89 -19.18 7.58
N LEU A 296 8.61 -19.02 7.90
CA LEU A 296 8.15 -18.15 8.99
C LEU A 296 8.14 -18.88 10.34
N ALA A 297 8.10 -20.20 10.33
CA ALA A 297 8.05 -21.03 11.53
C ALA A 297 9.43 -21.45 12.04
N CYS A 298 10.40 -21.60 11.15
CA CYS A 298 11.80 -21.79 11.49
C CYS A 298 12.52 -20.44 11.35
N GLY A 299 13.18 -19.98 12.41
CA GLY A 299 14.08 -18.83 12.28
C GLY A 299 15.20 -19.19 11.32
N SER A 300 15.67 -18.23 10.52
CA SER A 300 17.03 -18.32 9.99
C SER A 300 17.94 -18.49 11.20
N ALA A 301 18.81 -19.49 11.18
CA ALA A 301 19.74 -19.71 12.28
C ALA A 301 20.60 -18.45 12.44
N GLU A 302 20.36 -17.66 13.49
CA GLU A 302 21.40 -16.76 13.98
C GLU A 302 22.51 -17.62 14.61
N PRO A 303 23.80 -17.31 14.38
CA PRO A 303 24.87 -17.91 15.16
C PRO A 303 24.64 -17.57 16.63
N GLU A 304 24.83 -18.54 17.53
CA GLU A 304 24.81 -18.31 18.97
C GLU A 304 25.60 -17.04 19.32
N VAL A 305 24.88 -15.98 19.67
CA VAL A 305 25.47 -14.91 20.48
C VAL A 305 25.68 -15.54 21.84
N VAL A 306 26.90 -16.02 22.07
CA VAL A 306 27.39 -16.31 23.41
C VAL A 306 27.18 -15.04 24.22
N SER A 307 26.17 -15.05 25.09
CA SER A 307 25.99 -14.02 26.10
C SER A 307 27.25 -14.03 26.96
N SER A 308 28.09 -12.99 26.83
CA SER A 308 29.03 -12.66 27.89
C SER A 308 28.21 -12.18 29.08
N GLU A 309 27.97 -13.09 30.01
CA GLU A 309 27.49 -12.78 31.34
C GLU A 309 28.51 -11.86 32.07
N TRP A 310 27.96 -10.82 32.70
CA TRP A 310 28.52 -9.92 33.74
C TRP A 310 29.72 -9.03 33.41
#